data_AF-A0A917UX02-F1
#
_entry.id   AF-A0A917UX02-F1
#
_cell.length_a   1.000
_cell.length_b   1.000
_cell.length_c   1.000
_cell.angle_alpha   90.00
_cell.angle_beta   90.00
_cell.angle_gamma   90.00
#
_symmetry.space_group_name_H-M   'P 1'
#
loop_
_entity.id
_entity.type
_entity.pdbx_description
1 polymer ?
#
loop_
_entity_poly.entity_id
_entity_poly.type
_entity_poly.pdbx_seq_one_letter_code
_entity_poly.pdbx_strand_id
1 'polypeptide(L)'
;MVSVKLAEKDYQIMRSLHDDEIIRLIHQGDSHALDFLINKYINYVRAKARTYFIIGADKEDIVQEGMIGLYKAIRDYDGDKFSSFKAFAELCVTRQIITAIKTATRQKHTPLNSYVSLDKPIYDEESDRTLLDVIAGAKSFDPQELLENRESIFDMEGKLTELLSDLEKRVLSLYMDGCTYQEISVKLKRHIKSIDNALQRIKRKLELLLEKNEAGGVR
;
A
#
# COMPACT_ATOMS: atom_id res chain seq x y z
N MET A 1 -52.85 -3.34 17.39
CA MET A 1 -52.53 -3.13 18.83
C MET A 1 -51.93 -4.38 19.50
N VAL A 2 -52.31 -5.61 19.09
CA VAL A 2 -51.74 -6.87 19.63
C VAL A 2 -50.30 -7.12 19.14
N SER A 3 -50.00 -6.88 17.86
CA SER A 3 -48.67 -7.13 17.27
C SER A 3 -47.57 -6.18 17.79
N VAL A 4 -47.91 -4.95 18.18
CA VAL A 4 -46.96 -3.98 18.74
C VAL A 4 -46.57 -4.34 20.18
N LYS A 5 -47.54 -4.82 20.98
CA LYS A 5 -47.30 -5.29 22.35
C LYS A 5 -46.45 -6.58 22.41
N LEU A 6 -46.55 -7.43 21.38
CA LEU A 6 -45.73 -8.63 21.27
C LEU A 6 -44.26 -8.24 21.01
N ALA A 7 -44.03 -7.34 20.03
CA ALA A 7 -42.69 -6.83 19.72
C ALA A 7 -42.02 -6.09 20.90
N GLU A 8 -42.76 -5.30 21.69
CA GLU A 8 -42.21 -4.64 22.89
C GLU A 8 -41.81 -5.66 23.97
N LYS A 9 -42.59 -6.71 24.17
CA LYS A 9 -42.28 -7.77 25.14
C LYS A 9 -41.04 -8.56 24.72
N ASP A 10 -40.95 -8.90 23.43
CA ASP A 10 -39.80 -9.61 22.85
C ASP A 10 -38.52 -8.78 22.96
N TYR A 11 -38.61 -7.46 22.73
CA TYR A 11 -37.49 -6.53 22.88
C TYR A 11 -36.98 -6.45 24.34
N GLN A 12 -37.87 -6.48 25.33
CA GLN A 12 -37.48 -6.49 26.75
C GLN A 12 -36.81 -7.81 27.15
N ILE A 13 -37.29 -8.94 26.63
CA ILE A 13 -36.66 -10.25 26.83
C ILE A 13 -35.25 -10.23 26.25
N MET A 14 -35.09 -9.81 24.99
CA MET A 14 -33.79 -9.73 24.32
C MET A 14 -32.80 -8.80 25.04
N ARG A 15 -33.29 -7.74 25.70
CA ARG A 15 -32.44 -6.85 26.52
C ARG A 15 -31.82 -7.53 27.74
N SER A 16 -32.46 -8.59 28.24
CA SER A 16 -31.96 -9.36 29.39
C SER A 16 -31.04 -10.52 28.99
N LEU A 17 -31.00 -10.90 27.71
CA LEU A 17 -30.16 -11.99 27.20
C LEU A 17 -28.71 -11.54 26.96
N HIS A 18 -27.79 -12.50 27.06
CA HIS A 18 -26.41 -12.29 26.63
C HIS A 18 -26.32 -12.25 25.09
N ASP A 19 -25.31 -11.56 24.55
CA ASP A 19 -25.16 -11.43 23.09
C ASP A 19 -25.07 -12.79 22.40
N ASP A 20 -24.35 -13.74 22.99
CA ASP A 20 -24.20 -15.13 22.52
C ASP A 20 -25.55 -15.87 22.41
N GLU A 21 -26.50 -15.60 23.30
CA GLU A 21 -27.84 -16.19 23.22
C GLU A 21 -28.65 -15.58 22.08
N ILE A 22 -28.56 -14.26 21.91
CA ILE A 22 -29.22 -13.54 20.81
C ILE A 22 -28.66 -14.02 19.47
N ILE A 23 -27.35 -14.22 19.36
CA ILE A 23 -26.70 -14.71 18.13
C ILE A 23 -27.14 -16.14 17.81
N ARG A 24 -27.31 -17.00 18.81
CA ARG A 24 -27.87 -18.34 18.59
C ARG A 24 -29.27 -18.30 18.00
N LEU A 25 -30.13 -17.37 18.45
CA LEU A 25 -31.45 -17.16 17.86
C LEU A 25 -31.35 -16.66 16.41
N ILE A 26 -30.41 -15.75 16.12
CA ILE A 26 -30.14 -15.27 14.76
C ILE A 26 -29.72 -16.41 13.84
N HIS A 27 -28.85 -17.31 14.29
CA HIS A 27 -28.41 -18.47 13.52
C HIS A 27 -29.53 -19.50 13.29
N GLN A 28 -30.56 -19.50 14.14
CA GLN A 28 -31.80 -20.27 13.96
C GLN A 28 -32.80 -19.58 13.00
N GLY A 29 -32.48 -18.37 12.51
CA GLY A 29 -33.29 -17.63 11.54
C GLY A 29 -34.21 -16.56 12.14
N ASP A 30 -34.03 -16.20 13.43
CA ASP A 30 -34.81 -15.14 14.06
C ASP A 30 -34.37 -13.75 13.56
N SER A 31 -35.20 -13.14 12.71
CA SER A 31 -34.97 -11.79 12.16
C SER A 31 -35.15 -10.69 13.21
N HIS A 32 -36.01 -10.89 14.21
CA HIS A 32 -36.21 -9.89 15.27
C HIS A 32 -34.99 -9.81 16.18
N ALA A 33 -34.35 -10.95 16.46
CA ALA A 33 -33.08 -11.00 17.19
C ALA A 33 -31.96 -10.27 16.43
N LEU A 34 -31.93 -10.40 15.09
CA LEU A 34 -30.97 -9.71 14.23
C LEU A 34 -31.16 -8.20 14.30
N ASP A 35 -32.39 -7.73 14.10
CA ASP A 35 -32.72 -6.30 14.16
C ASP A 35 -32.37 -5.72 15.54
N PHE A 36 -32.70 -6.45 16.61
CA PHE A 36 -32.36 -6.06 17.98
C PHE A 36 -30.84 -5.89 18.15
N LEU A 37 -30.05 -6.89 17.74
CA LEU A 37 -28.61 -6.89 17.94
C LEU A 37 -27.91 -5.81 17.10
N ILE A 38 -28.37 -5.59 15.86
CA ILE A 38 -27.90 -4.49 15.01
C ILE A 38 -28.16 -3.14 15.70
N ASN A 39 -29.38 -2.91 16.19
CA ASN A 39 -29.73 -1.67 16.89
C ASN A 39 -28.95 -1.49 18.20
N LYS A 40 -28.66 -2.58 18.92
CA LYS A 40 -27.81 -2.55 20.14
C LYS A 40 -26.39 -2.06 19.83
N TYR A 41 -25.84 -2.44 18.67
CA TYR A 41 -24.44 -2.17 18.31
C TYR A 41 -24.23 -1.00 17.32
N ILE A 42 -25.28 -0.42 16.72
CA ILE A 42 -25.14 0.65 15.72
C ILE A 42 -24.38 1.88 16.25
N ASN A 43 -24.64 2.30 17.49
CA ASN A 43 -23.95 3.44 18.08
C ASN A 43 -22.49 3.13 18.41
N TYR A 44 -22.18 1.87 18.71
CA TYR A 44 -20.82 1.40 18.89
C TYR A 44 -20.05 1.42 17.57
N VAL A 45 -20.66 0.95 16.47
CA VAL A 45 -20.08 1.04 15.12
C VAL A 45 -19.84 2.49 14.73
N ARG A 46 -20.85 3.37 14.91
CA ARG A 46 -20.69 4.82 14.67
C ARG A 46 -19.54 5.41 15.47
N ALA A 47 -19.39 5.02 16.74
CA ALA A 47 -18.29 5.50 17.57
C ALA A 47 -16.92 5.08 17.04
N LYS A 48 -16.79 3.85 16.54
CA LYS A 48 -15.55 3.37 15.90
C LYS A 48 -15.31 4.03 14.55
N ALA A 49 -16.33 4.15 13.70
CA ALA A 49 -16.22 4.80 12.40
C ALA A 49 -15.73 6.25 12.50
N ARG A 50 -16.14 6.99 13.54
CA ARG A 50 -15.70 8.39 13.76
C ARG A 50 -14.19 8.58 13.90
N THR A 51 -13.42 7.55 14.23
CA THR A 51 -11.95 7.65 14.34
C THR A 51 -11.24 7.54 13.00
N TYR A 52 -11.98 7.25 11.92
CA TYR A 52 -11.44 7.09 10.57
C TYR A 52 -11.94 8.22 9.67
N PHE A 53 -11.11 8.58 8.68
CA PHE A 53 -11.42 9.64 7.73
C PHE A 53 -10.78 9.32 6.37
N ILE A 54 -11.53 9.57 5.29
CA ILE A 54 -11.06 9.51 3.91
C ILE A 54 -11.33 10.88 3.29
N ILE A 55 -10.30 11.48 2.71
CA ILE A 55 -10.43 12.77 2.01
C ILE A 55 -11.39 12.56 0.84
N GLY A 56 -12.50 13.31 0.84
CA GLY A 56 -13.50 13.28 -0.23
C GLY A 56 -14.61 12.23 -0.10
N ALA A 57 -14.64 11.44 0.99
CA ALA A 57 -15.75 10.51 1.27
C ALA A 57 -16.67 11.04 2.38
N ASP A 58 -17.93 10.60 2.38
CA ASP A 58 -18.87 10.92 3.45
C ASP A 58 -18.53 10.09 4.71
N LYS A 59 -18.76 10.67 5.88
CA LYS A 59 -18.65 9.94 7.15
C LYS A 59 -19.65 8.79 7.19
N GLU A 60 -20.80 8.93 6.56
CA GLU A 60 -21.79 7.86 6.46
C GLU A 60 -21.27 6.66 5.65
N ASP A 61 -20.41 6.87 4.65
CA ASP A 61 -19.78 5.76 3.91
C ASP A 61 -18.93 4.88 4.83
N ILE A 62 -18.17 5.50 5.73
CA ILE A 62 -17.34 4.80 6.73
C ILE A 62 -18.22 4.04 7.72
N VAL A 63 -19.34 4.64 8.14
CA VAL A 63 -20.31 3.97 9.02
C VAL A 63 -20.89 2.73 8.34
N GLN A 64 -21.24 2.84 7.05
CA GLN A 64 -21.80 1.71 6.30
C GLN A 64 -20.80 0.56 6.15
N GLU A 65 -19.53 0.85 5.88
CA GLU A 65 -18.47 -0.16 5.91
C GLU A 65 -18.32 -0.80 7.31
N GLY A 66 -18.43 0.00 8.36
CA GLY A 66 -18.49 -0.51 9.73
C GLY A 66 -19.67 -1.45 9.96
N MET A 67 -20.86 -1.11 9.44
CA MET A 67 -22.06 -1.94 9.56
C MET A 67 -21.93 -3.27 8.81
N ILE A 68 -21.29 -3.28 7.64
CA ILE A 68 -20.93 -4.52 6.92
C ILE A 68 -20.03 -5.40 7.79
N GLY A 69 -19.05 -4.80 8.49
CA GLY A 69 -18.19 -5.51 9.43
C GLY A 69 -18.94 -6.12 10.60
N LEU A 70 -19.92 -5.38 11.17
CA LEU A 70 -20.79 -5.89 12.22
C LEU A 70 -21.65 -7.07 11.72
N TYR A 71 -22.24 -6.96 10.53
CA TYR A 71 -23.05 -8.04 9.96
C TYR A 71 -22.25 -9.32 9.76
N LYS A 72 -21.01 -9.20 9.26
CA LYS A 72 -20.07 -10.33 9.16
C LYS A 72 -19.77 -10.92 10.53
N ALA A 73 -19.57 -10.09 11.55
CA ALA A 73 -19.34 -10.56 12.91
C ALA A 73 -20.53 -11.36 13.45
N ILE A 74 -21.77 -10.88 13.26
CA ILE A 74 -22.98 -11.60 13.71
C ILE A 74 -23.09 -12.97 13.02
N ARG A 75 -22.82 -13.00 11.71
CA ARG A 75 -22.88 -14.24 10.92
C ARG A 75 -21.81 -15.25 11.33
N ASP A 76 -20.57 -14.79 11.56
CA ASP A 76 -19.40 -15.67 11.69
C ASP A 76 -18.97 -15.91 13.15
N TYR A 77 -19.62 -15.27 14.14
CA TYR A 77 -19.27 -15.44 15.55
C TYR A 77 -19.55 -16.85 16.04
N ASP A 78 -18.58 -17.39 16.76
CA ASP A 78 -18.63 -18.69 17.41
C ASP A 78 -18.18 -18.52 18.87
N GLY A 79 -19.13 -18.72 19.80
CA GLY A 79 -18.90 -18.51 21.23
C GLY A 79 -17.87 -19.45 21.85
N ASP A 80 -17.55 -20.57 21.18
CA ASP A 80 -16.52 -21.51 21.66
C ASP A 80 -15.11 -21.08 21.25
N LYS A 81 -14.98 -20.23 20.21
CA LYS A 81 -13.69 -19.78 19.65
C LYS A 81 -13.24 -18.42 20.16
N PHE A 82 -14.17 -17.59 20.62
CA PHE A 82 -13.90 -16.19 20.97
C PHE A 82 -14.35 -15.87 22.40
N SER A 83 -13.69 -14.92 23.04
CA SER A 83 -13.95 -14.56 24.44
C SER A 83 -15.23 -13.75 24.65
N SER A 84 -15.64 -12.94 23.67
CA SER A 84 -16.94 -12.24 23.67
C SER A 84 -17.29 -11.75 22.27
N PHE A 85 -18.59 -11.68 21.98
CA PHE A 85 -19.07 -11.12 20.73
C PHE A 85 -18.60 -9.68 20.52
N LYS A 86 -18.63 -8.86 21.57
CA LYS A 86 -18.19 -7.45 21.49
C LYS A 86 -16.76 -7.31 20.97
N ALA A 87 -15.82 -8.12 21.48
CA ALA A 87 -14.43 -8.08 21.05
C ALA A 87 -14.27 -8.56 19.59
N PHE A 88 -15.02 -9.59 19.20
CA PHE A 88 -15.01 -10.09 17.83
C PHE A 88 -15.62 -9.08 16.84
N ALA A 89 -16.74 -8.46 17.20
CA ALA A 89 -17.37 -7.39 16.44
C ALA A 89 -16.42 -6.20 16.26
N GLU A 90 -15.70 -5.79 17.31
CA GLU A 90 -14.69 -4.74 17.22
C GLU A 90 -13.64 -5.03 16.14
N LEU A 91 -13.12 -6.27 16.13
CA LEU A 91 -12.12 -6.71 15.19
C LEU A 91 -12.64 -6.66 13.74
N CYS A 92 -13.83 -7.19 13.51
CA CYS A 92 -14.44 -7.24 12.17
C CYS A 92 -14.81 -5.85 11.65
N VAL A 93 -15.43 -5.01 12.47
CA VAL A 93 -15.77 -3.61 12.13
C VAL A 93 -14.52 -2.84 11.74
N THR A 94 -13.48 -2.91 12.56
CA THR A 94 -12.21 -2.20 12.33
C THR A 94 -11.53 -2.67 11.04
N ARG A 95 -11.44 -3.99 10.83
CA ARG A 95 -10.83 -4.55 9.62
C ARG A 95 -11.59 -4.16 8.35
N GLN A 96 -12.92 -4.18 8.39
CA GLN A 96 -13.76 -3.81 7.24
C GLN A 96 -13.53 -2.36 6.85
N ILE A 97 -13.58 -1.44 7.82
CA ILE A 97 -13.31 -0.01 7.59
C ILE A 97 -11.91 0.20 7.01
N ILE A 98 -10.87 -0.39 7.60
CA ILE A 98 -9.47 -0.25 7.11
C ILE A 98 -9.35 -0.79 5.68
N THR A 99 -10.00 -1.91 5.38
CA THR A 99 -9.95 -2.52 4.04
C THR A 99 -10.63 -1.62 3.00
N ALA A 100 -11.77 -1.03 3.35
CA ALA A 100 -12.47 -0.07 2.49
C ALA A 100 -11.61 1.17 2.21
N ILE A 101 -11.01 1.76 3.26
CA ILE A 101 -10.08 2.90 3.12
C ILE A 101 -8.91 2.55 2.20
N LYS A 102 -8.26 1.41 2.44
CA LYS A 102 -7.12 0.97 1.62
C LYS A 102 -7.51 0.74 0.17
N THR A 103 -8.74 0.30 -0.08
CA THR A 103 -9.26 0.06 -1.43
C THR A 103 -9.57 1.37 -2.13
N ALA A 104 -10.24 2.31 -1.45
CA ALA A 104 -10.58 3.63 -2.00
C ALA A 104 -9.33 4.50 -2.25
N THR A 105 -8.34 4.41 -1.37
CA THR A 105 -7.05 5.13 -1.52
C THR A 105 -6.04 4.37 -2.39
N ARG A 106 -6.43 3.21 -2.94
CA ARG A 106 -5.56 2.40 -3.80
C ARG A 106 -5.35 3.10 -5.13
N GLN A 107 -4.21 3.77 -5.25
CA GLN A 107 -3.75 4.46 -6.45
C GLN A 107 -3.35 3.52 -7.60
N LYS A 108 -4.17 2.52 -7.95
CA LYS A 108 -3.89 1.62 -9.09
C LYS A 108 -4.05 2.35 -10.45
N HIS A 109 -4.68 3.54 -10.47
CA HIS A 109 -4.93 4.33 -11.68
C HIS A 109 -4.51 5.81 -11.59
N THR A 110 -3.84 6.26 -10.52
CA THR A 110 -3.37 7.65 -10.42
C THR A 110 -2.45 8.09 -11.57
N PRO A 111 -1.55 7.23 -12.09
CA PRO A 111 -0.75 7.59 -13.27
C PRO A 111 -1.58 7.72 -14.56
N LEU A 112 -2.72 7.03 -14.68
CA LEU A 112 -3.55 7.07 -15.90
C LEU A 112 -4.53 8.26 -15.93
N ASN A 113 -5.02 8.69 -14.77
CA ASN A 113 -6.05 9.74 -14.68
C ASN A 113 -5.49 11.17 -14.58
N SER A 114 -4.16 11.31 -14.56
CA SER A 114 -3.44 12.59 -14.56
C SER A 114 -2.78 12.86 -15.92
N TYR A 115 -3.47 12.49 -17.01
CA TYR A 115 -2.97 12.78 -18.36
C TYR A 115 -2.91 14.29 -18.58
N VAL A 116 -1.70 14.77 -18.81
CA VAL A 116 -1.44 16.12 -19.31
C VAL A 116 -1.08 15.96 -20.79
N SER A 117 -1.86 16.61 -21.67
CA SER A 117 -1.57 16.57 -23.11
C SER A 117 -0.21 17.21 -23.38
N LEU A 118 0.67 16.46 -24.03
CA LEU A 118 2.02 16.95 -24.38
C LEU A 118 1.98 18.01 -25.47
N ASP A 119 0.92 18.03 -26.28
CA ASP A 119 0.68 18.98 -27.37
C ASP A 119 -0.04 20.26 -26.90
N LYS A 120 -0.37 20.38 -25.60
CA LYS A 120 -1.01 21.60 -25.08
C LYS A 120 0.03 22.72 -24.91
N PRO A 121 -0.27 23.94 -25.39
CA PRO A 121 0.55 25.12 -25.10
C PRO A 121 0.72 25.35 -23.59
N ILE A 122 1.95 25.65 -23.14
CA ILE A 122 2.26 25.80 -21.69
C ILE A 122 1.87 27.18 -21.15
N TYR A 123 1.89 28.21 -22.01
CA TYR A 123 1.77 29.61 -21.59
C TYR A 123 0.41 30.23 -21.94
N ASP A 124 0.05 30.30 -23.23
CA ASP A 124 -1.28 30.73 -23.71
C ASP A 124 -1.71 29.90 -24.93
N GLU A 125 -2.98 30.02 -25.38
CA GLU A 125 -3.53 29.24 -26.51
C GLU A 125 -2.95 29.61 -27.89
N GLU A 126 -2.25 30.73 -28.03
CA GLU A 126 -1.51 31.18 -29.22
C GLU A 126 -0.02 30.79 -29.19
N SER A 127 0.47 30.20 -28.08
CA SER A 127 1.87 29.79 -27.94
C SER A 127 2.15 28.48 -28.69
N ASP A 128 3.09 28.54 -29.64
CA ASP A 128 3.59 27.34 -30.35
C ASP A 128 4.41 26.38 -29.46
N ARG A 129 4.68 26.74 -28.20
CA ARG A 129 5.54 25.97 -27.30
C ARG A 129 4.74 25.03 -26.42
N THR A 130 4.95 23.74 -26.65
CA THR A 130 4.23 22.64 -25.99
C THR A 130 5.07 21.99 -24.88
N LEU A 131 4.44 21.16 -24.03
CA LEU A 131 5.16 20.35 -23.04
C LEU A 131 6.15 19.38 -23.70
N LEU A 132 5.84 18.92 -24.91
CA LEU A 132 6.73 18.09 -25.71
C LEU A 132 8.07 18.78 -25.99
N ASP A 133 8.05 20.08 -26.34
CA ASP A 133 9.26 20.85 -26.69
C ASP A 133 10.19 21.06 -25.49
N VAL A 134 9.62 21.18 -24.29
CA VAL A 134 10.38 21.34 -23.05
C VAL A 134 11.03 20.02 -22.63
N ILE A 135 10.32 18.89 -22.78
CA ILE A 135 10.83 17.57 -22.44
C ILE A 135 11.86 17.09 -23.47
N ALA A 136 11.61 17.32 -24.76
CA ALA A 136 12.56 17.02 -25.83
C ALA A 136 13.83 17.88 -25.75
N GLY A 137 13.70 19.13 -25.28
CA GLY A 137 14.83 20.05 -25.07
C GLY A 137 15.70 19.73 -23.85
N ALA A 138 15.30 18.82 -22.96
CA ALA A 138 16.05 18.50 -21.74
C ALA A 138 17.29 17.62 -21.98
N LYS A 139 17.48 17.07 -23.19
CA LYS A 139 18.72 16.41 -23.60
C LYS A 139 19.20 16.97 -24.93
N SER A 140 19.77 18.17 -24.90
CA SER A 140 20.73 18.55 -25.93
C SER A 140 21.90 17.57 -25.85
N PHE A 141 22.01 16.65 -26.79
CA PHE A 141 23.23 15.86 -26.96
C PHE A 141 24.28 16.75 -27.61
N ASP A 142 24.95 17.59 -26.82
CA ASP A 142 26.17 18.24 -27.27
C ASP A 142 27.21 17.15 -27.58
N PRO A 143 27.75 17.07 -28.80
CA PRO A 143 28.79 16.09 -29.15
C PRO A 143 30.00 16.13 -28.21
N GLN A 144 30.32 17.31 -27.65
CA GLN A 144 31.39 17.46 -26.67
C GLN A 144 31.01 16.82 -25.32
N GLU A 145 29.83 17.12 -24.78
CA GLU A 145 29.32 16.50 -23.54
C GLU A 145 29.19 14.97 -23.67
N LEU A 146 28.82 14.47 -24.85
CA LEU A 146 28.82 13.03 -25.14
C LEU A 146 30.22 12.41 -25.11
N LEU A 147 31.24 13.15 -25.54
CA LEU A 147 32.63 12.69 -25.52
C LEU A 147 33.19 12.68 -24.10
N GLU A 148 32.97 13.77 -23.35
CA GLU A 148 33.33 13.89 -21.93
C GLU A 148 32.67 12.78 -21.09
N ASN A 149 31.39 12.50 -21.33
CA ASN A 149 30.68 11.41 -20.67
C ASN A 149 31.24 10.03 -21.03
N ARG A 150 31.66 9.80 -22.28
CA ARG A 150 32.28 8.52 -22.69
C ARG A 150 33.62 8.29 -22.01
N GLU A 151 34.46 9.33 -21.90
CA GLU A 151 35.73 9.25 -21.19
C GLU A 151 35.52 9.01 -19.69
N SER A 152 34.57 9.72 -19.09
CA SER A 152 34.19 9.58 -17.69
C SER A 152 33.68 8.16 -17.35
N ILE A 153 32.85 7.57 -18.23
CA ILE A 153 32.36 6.19 -18.08
C ILE A 153 33.53 5.19 -18.18
N PHE A 154 34.42 5.35 -19.16
CA PHE A 154 35.55 4.45 -19.34
C PHE A 154 36.51 4.46 -18.13
N ASP A 155 36.82 5.66 -17.61
CA ASP A 155 37.63 5.83 -16.40
C ASP A 155 36.96 5.22 -15.16
N MET A 156 35.64 5.36 -15.04
CA MET A 156 34.87 4.74 -13.97
C MET A 156 34.87 3.22 -14.07
N GLU A 157 34.68 2.64 -15.26
CA GLU A 157 34.73 1.20 -15.47
C GLU A 157 36.11 0.61 -15.13
N GLY A 158 37.19 1.31 -15.50
CA GLY A 158 38.56 0.93 -15.14
C GLY A 158 38.77 0.90 -13.62
N LYS A 159 38.47 2.02 -12.94
CA LYS A 159 38.59 2.15 -11.48
C LYS A 159 37.73 1.11 -10.74
N LEU A 160 36.52 0.85 -11.23
CA LEU A 160 35.61 -0.12 -10.65
C LEU A 160 36.14 -1.56 -10.80
N THR A 161 36.75 -1.86 -11.94
CA THR A 161 37.38 -3.15 -12.20
C THR A 161 38.59 -3.39 -11.30
N GLU A 162 39.32 -2.36 -10.89
CA GLU A 162 40.42 -2.50 -9.94
C GLU A 162 39.94 -2.66 -8.48
N LEU A 163 38.86 -1.98 -8.10
CA LEU A 163 38.39 -1.97 -6.71
C LEU A 163 37.53 -3.17 -6.32
N LEU A 164 36.78 -3.73 -7.25
CA LEU A 164 35.90 -4.86 -6.98
C LEU A 164 36.67 -6.18 -7.00
N SER A 165 36.34 -7.08 -6.09
CA SER A 165 36.79 -8.48 -6.16
C SER A 165 36.10 -9.23 -7.30
N ASP A 166 36.64 -10.37 -7.73
CA ASP A 166 36.05 -11.19 -8.81
C ASP A 166 34.64 -11.69 -8.51
N LEU A 167 34.30 -11.85 -7.23
CA LEU A 167 32.92 -12.16 -6.84
C LEU A 167 32.03 -10.93 -7.00
N GLU A 168 32.48 -9.76 -6.54
CA GLU A 168 31.73 -8.51 -6.64
C GLU A 168 31.51 -8.09 -8.10
N LYS A 169 32.50 -8.24 -8.97
CA LYS A 169 32.36 -7.99 -10.42
C LYS A 169 31.23 -8.81 -11.04
N ARG A 170 31.23 -10.12 -10.76
CA ARG A 170 30.21 -11.04 -11.28
C ARG A 170 28.83 -10.77 -10.69
N VAL A 171 28.76 -10.44 -9.40
CA VAL A 171 27.51 -10.06 -8.74
C VAL A 171 26.97 -8.75 -9.33
N LEU A 172 27.81 -7.74 -9.53
CA LEU A 172 27.42 -6.46 -10.09
C LEU A 172 26.92 -6.61 -11.53
N SER A 173 27.65 -7.33 -12.39
CA SER A 173 27.23 -7.58 -13.78
C SER A 173 25.84 -8.23 -13.84
N LEU A 174 25.61 -9.32 -13.10
CA LEU A 174 24.30 -9.98 -13.09
C LEU A 174 23.18 -9.10 -12.48
N TYR A 175 23.52 -8.24 -11.52
CA TYR A 175 22.58 -7.28 -10.95
C TYR A 175 22.21 -6.18 -11.95
N MET A 176 23.17 -5.66 -12.72
CA MET A 176 22.93 -4.71 -13.81
C MET A 176 22.12 -5.32 -14.95
N ASP A 177 22.25 -6.63 -15.19
CA ASP A 177 21.40 -7.40 -16.11
C ASP A 177 19.97 -7.62 -15.57
N GLY A 178 19.63 -7.07 -14.39
CA GLY A 178 18.29 -7.14 -13.80
C GLY A 178 17.98 -8.43 -13.03
N CYS A 179 18.97 -9.27 -12.74
CA CYS A 179 18.75 -10.50 -11.97
C CYS A 179 18.45 -10.19 -10.49
N THR A 180 17.52 -10.94 -9.92
CA THR A 180 17.21 -10.92 -8.48
C THR A 180 18.31 -11.61 -7.66
N TYR A 181 18.35 -11.34 -6.35
CA TYR A 181 19.38 -11.92 -5.47
C TYR A 181 19.34 -13.45 -5.44
N GLN A 182 18.15 -14.03 -5.55
CA GLN A 182 17.93 -15.46 -5.64
C GLN A 182 18.51 -16.03 -6.95
N GLU A 183 18.27 -15.37 -8.08
CA GLU A 183 18.79 -15.80 -9.37
C GLU A 183 20.32 -15.70 -9.44
N ILE A 184 20.90 -14.62 -8.89
CA ILE A 184 22.35 -14.46 -8.78
C ILE A 184 22.96 -15.54 -7.88
N SER A 185 22.30 -15.84 -6.76
CA SER A 185 22.70 -16.90 -5.82
C SER A 185 22.78 -18.27 -6.52
N VAL A 186 21.78 -18.60 -7.34
CA VAL A 186 21.74 -19.84 -8.13
C VAL A 186 22.84 -19.84 -9.21
N LYS A 187 22.95 -18.77 -10.01
CA LYS A 187 23.94 -18.64 -11.09
C LYS A 187 25.38 -18.75 -10.59
N LEU A 188 25.69 -18.12 -9.46
CA LEU A 188 27.03 -18.11 -8.87
C LEU A 188 27.30 -19.26 -7.91
N LYS A 189 26.30 -20.12 -7.63
CA LYS A 189 26.37 -21.22 -6.64
C LYS A 189 26.86 -20.73 -5.28
N ARG A 190 26.31 -19.59 -4.82
CA ARG A 190 26.64 -18.97 -3.52
C ARG A 190 25.36 -18.72 -2.74
N HIS A 191 25.44 -18.75 -1.42
CA HIS A 191 24.30 -18.44 -0.56
C HIS A 191 23.81 -16.99 -0.76
N ILE A 192 22.50 -16.76 -0.66
CA ILE A 192 21.85 -15.45 -0.87
C ILE A 192 22.51 -14.35 -0.01
N LYS A 193 22.80 -14.64 1.26
CA LYS A 193 23.52 -13.72 2.16
C LYS A 193 24.89 -13.30 1.65
N SER A 194 25.58 -14.16 0.90
CA SER A 194 26.87 -13.81 0.28
C SER A 194 26.70 -12.83 -0.89
N ILE A 195 25.57 -12.90 -1.60
CA ILE A 195 25.23 -11.97 -2.69
C ILE A 195 24.88 -10.60 -2.11
N ASP A 196 24.02 -10.57 -1.09
CA ASP A 196 23.68 -9.34 -0.36
C ASP A 196 24.92 -8.66 0.23
N ASN A 197 25.77 -9.41 0.93
CA ASN A 197 27.04 -8.88 1.45
C ASN A 197 27.97 -8.34 0.34
N ALA A 198 27.97 -8.97 -0.84
CA ALA A 198 28.75 -8.47 -1.97
C ALA A 198 28.18 -7.15 -2.50
N LEU A 199 26.86 -7.04 -2.67
CA LEU A 199 26.19 -5.80 -3.08
C LEU A 199 26.39 -4.65 -2.09
N GLN A 200 26.33 -4.93 -0.78
CA GLN A 200 26.64 -3.93 0.24
C GLN A 200 28.08 -3.42 0.15
N ARG A 201 29.05 -4.32 -0.10
CA ARG A 201 30.45 -3.92 -0.29
C ARG A 201 30.67 -3.15 -1.59
N ILE A 202 30.01 -3.55 -2.67
CA ILE A 202 30.02 -2.83 -3.95
C ILE A 202 29.51 -1.40 -3.73
N LYS A 203 28.37 -1.24 -3.06
CA LYS A 203 27.78 0.07 -2.76
C LYS A 203 28.76 0.98 -2.00
N ARG A 204 29.37 0.47 -0.92
CA ARG A 204 30.37 1.23 -0.14
C ARG A 204 31.59 1.62 -0.96
N LYS A 205 32.08 0.73 -1.82
CA LYS A 205 33.23 1.01 -2.71
C LYS A 205 32.89 2.07 -3.77
N LEU A 206 31.66 2.04 -4.29
CA LEU A 206 31.15 3.04 -5.23
C LEU A 206 30.99 4.41 -4.57
N GLU A 207 30.45 4.47 -3.35
CA GLU A 207 30.33 5.71 -2.57
C GLU A 207 31.71 6.36 -2.37
N LEU A 208 32.72 5.58 -1.97
CA LEU A 208 34.10 6.07 -1.83
C LEU A 208 34.76 6.53 -3.14
N LEU A 209 34.39 5.92 -4.27
CA LEU A 209 34.87 6.35 -5.59
C LEU A 209 34.28 7.70 -5.99
N LEU A 210 32.98 7.88 -5.76
CA LEU A 210 32.27 9.12 -6.07
C LEU A 210 32.81 10.27 -5.21
N GLU A 211 32.98 10.05 -3.90
CA GLU A 211 33.59 11.05 -3.00
C GLU A 211 35.01 11.46 -3.45
N LYS A 212 35.82 10.50 -3.94
CA LYS A 212 37.17 10.79 -4.46
C LYS A 212 37.16 11.55 -5.79
N ASN A 213 36.21 11.27 -6.67
CA ASN A 213 36.07 11.99 -7.94
C ASN A 213 35.52 13.41 -7.71
N GLU A 214 34.61 13.62 -6.75
CA GLU A 214 34.11 14.95 -6.36
C GLU A 214 35.21 15.80 -5.70
N ALA A 215 36.06 15.21 -4.85
CA ALA A 215 37.20 15.91 -4.27
C ALA A 215 38.33 16.22 -5.27
N GLY A 216 38.37 15.51 -6.41
CA GLY A 216 39.33 15.74 -7.50
C GLY A 216 38.87 16.73 -8.57
N GLY A 217 37.58 17.09 -8.59
CA GLY A 217 36.96 17.99 -9.56
C GLY A 217 37.02 19.49 -9.21
N VAL A 218 37.71 19.87 -8.13
CA VAL A 218 38.00 21.28 -7.80
C VAL A 218 39.45 21.60 -8.14
N ARG A 219 39.77 21.63 -9.45
CA ARG A 219 40.88 22.40 -10.02
C ARG A 219 40.53 22.85 -11.43
#